data_AF-A0A520MJ51-F1
#
_entry.id   AF-A0A520MJ51-F1
#
_cell.length_a   1.000
_cell.length_b   1.000
_cell.length_c   1.000
_cell.angle_alpha   90.00
_cell.angle_beta   90.00
_cell.angle_gamma   90.00
#
_symmetry.space_group_name_H-M   'P 1'
#
loop_
_entity.id
_entity.type
_entity.pdbx_description
1 polymer ?
#
loop_
_entity_poly.entity_id
_entity_poly.type
_entity_poly.pdbx_seq_one_letter_code
_entity_poly.pdbx_strand_id
1 'polypeptide(L)'
;PSLDPAVRMDLAWASYNAGPSKIRRLRALAADRGLDPNKWFANVEVIAAEKIGRETVDYVRNINKYYLAYKMYFDALQATSATVH
;
A
#
# COMPACT_ATOMS: atom_id res chain seq x y z
N PRO A 1 -2.87 -18.38 1.59
CA PRO A 1 -1.87 -17.58 2.36
C PRO A 1 -2.49 -16.28 2.87
N SER A 2 -2.34 -15.98 4.16
CA SER A 2 -2.74 -14.68 4.71
C SER A 2 -1.74 -13.62 4.27
N LEU A 3 -2.21 -12.55 3.62
CA LEU A 3 -1.38 -11.38 3.34
C LEU A 3 -0.89 -10.77 4.66
N ASP A 4 0.39 -10.36 4.67
CA ASP A 4 0.94 -9.49 5.71
C ASP A 4 -0.03 -8.30 5.95
N PRO A 5 -0.33 -7.93 7.21
CA PRO A 5 -1.17 -6.77 7.52
C PRO A 5 -0.81 -5.50 6.74
N ALA A 6 0.47 -5.20 6.53
CA ALA A 6 0.91 -4.01 5.78
C ALA A 6 0.53 -4.11 4.29
N VAL A 7 0.81 -5.26 3.67
CA VAL A 7 0.41 -5.56 2.29
C VAL A 7 -1.10 -5.44 2.10
N ARG A 8 -1.87 -5.94 3.07
CA ARG A 8 -3.33 -5.89 3.04
C ARG A 8 -3.84 -4.45 3.03
N MET A 9 -3.18 -3.56 3.77
CA MET A 9 -3.53 -2.15 3.83
C MET A 9 -3.27 -1.46 2.49
N ASP A 10 -2.10 -1.68 1.88
CA ASP A 10 -1.77 -1.05 0.59
C ASP A 10 -2.75 -1.43 -0.52
N LEU A 11 -3.06 -2.73 -0.62
CA LEU A 11 -4.03 -3.24 -1.60
C LEU A 11 -5.46 -2.77 -1.30
N ALA A 12 -5.79 -2.50 -0.04
CA ALA A 12 -7.07 -1.92 0.35
C ALA A 12 -7.17 -0.45 -0.09
N TRP A 13 -6.14 0.37 0.15
CA TRP A 13 -6.10 1.77 -0.33
C TRP A 13 -6.18 1.83 -1.86
N ALA A 14 -5.44 0.97 -2.56
CA ALA A 14 -5.50 0.88 -4.01
C ALA A 14 -6.92 0.50 -4.50
N SER A 15 -7.56 -0.45 -3.82
CA SER A 15 -8.92 -0.91 -4.16
C SER A 15 -9.98 0.14 -3.86
N TYR A 16 -9.77 0.96 -2.84
CA TYR A 16 -10.64 2.09 -2.51
C TYR A 16 -10.61 3.16 -3.60
N ASN A 17 -9.42 3.52 -4.10
CA ASN A 17 -9.28 4.53 -5.17
C ASN A 17 -9.66 4.00 -6.55
N ALA A 18 -9.18 2.82 -6.95
CA ALA A 18 -9.32 2.32 -8.32
C ALA A 18 -10.42 1.26 -8.53
N GLY A 19 -11.02 0.78 -7.43
CA GLY A 19 -12.00 -0.30 -7.40
C GLY A 19 -11.39 -1.69 -7.25
N PRO A 20 -11.96 -2.58 -6.43
CA PRO A 20 -11.38 -3.90 -6.11
C PRO A 20 -11.31 -4.83 -7.33
N SER A 21 -12.29 -4.76 -8.23
CA SER A 21 -12.29 -5.56 -9.48
C SER A 21 -11.13 -5.19 -10.39
N LYS A 22 -10.77 -3.90 -10.45
CA LYS A 22 -9.65 -3.41 -11.24
C LYS A 22 -8.32 -3.85 -10.62
N ILE A 23 -8.15 -3.66 -9.31
CA ILE A 23 -6.95 -4.14 -8.60
C ILE A 23 -6.76 -5.65 -8.74
N ARG A 24 -7.83 -6.44 -8.69
CA ARG A 24 -7.74 -7.89 -8.91
C ARG A 24 -7.15 -8.24 -10.30
N ARG A 25 -7.56 -7.52 -11.35
CA ARG A 25 -7.01 -7.71 -12.71
C ARG A 25 -5.55 -7.29 -12.80
N LEU A 26 -5.19 -6.16 -12.18
CA LEU A 26 -3.79 -5.69 -12.15
C LEU A 26 -2.89 -6.67 -11.39
N ARG A 27 -3.37 -7.29 -10.32
CA ARG A 27 -2.66 -8.35 -9.59
C ARG A 27 -2.41 -9.57 -10.47
N ALA A 28 -3.41 -10.03 -11.21
CA ALA A 28 -3.23 -11.15 -12.14
C ALA A 28 -2.14 -10.82 -13.19
N LEU A 29 -2.21 -9.63 -13.79
CA LEU A 29 -1.22 -9.18 -14.76
C LEU A 29 0.18 -8.98 -14.16
N ALA A 30 0.28 -8.60 -12.88
CA ALA A 30 1.55 -8.54 -12.17
C ALA A 30 2.19 -9.95 -12.08
N ALA A 31 1.39 -10.95 -11.70
CA ALA A 31 1.85 -12.34 -11.64
C ALA A 31 2.30 -12.86 -13.01
N ASP A 32 1.54 -12.56 -14.08
CA ASP A 32 1.90 -12.96 -15.46
C ASP A 32 3.23 -12.36 -15.93
N ARG A 33 3.67 -11.25 -15.31
CA ARG A 33 4.94 -10.58 -15.59
C ARG A 33 6.04 -10.88 -14.59
N GLY A 34 5.86 -11.87 -13.73
CA GLY A 34 6.85 -12.26 -12.72
C GLY A 34 6.99 -11.29 -11.55
N LEU A 35 6.03 -10.36 -11.39
CA LEU A 35 5.93 -9.49 -10.21
C LEU A 35 5.08 -10.16 -9.13
N ASP A 36 5.28 -9.77 -7.87
CA ASP A 36 4.52 -10.32 -6.75
C ASP A 36 3.10 -9.73 -6.72
N PRO A 37 2.03 -10.51 -7.00
CA PRO A 37 0.65 -10.02 -6.97
C PRO A 37 0.18 -9.66 -5.55
N ASN A 38 0.96 -10.01 -4.53
CA ASN A 38 0.69 -9.77 -3.13
C ASN A 38 1.60 -8.68 -2.56
N LYS A 39 2.18 -7.82 -3.39
CA LYS A 39 2.86 -6.60 -2.95
C LYS A 39 2.38 -5.44 -3.80
N TRP A 40 2.07 -4.32 -3.17
CA TRP A 40 1.71 -3.12 -3.92
C TRP A 40 2.97 -2.47 -4.50
N PHE A 41 3.81 -1.90 -3.64
CA PHE A 41 5.00 -1.14 -4.03
C PHE A 41 5.96 -1.99 -4.87
N ALA A 42 6.49 -1.39 -5.94
CA ALA A 42 7.40 -2.01 -6.89
C ALA A 42 6.90 -3.30 -7.59
N ASN A 43 5.63 -3.67 -7.40
CA ASN A 43 5.04 -4.87 -8.00
C ASN A 43 3.72 -4.52 -8.70
N VAL A 44 2.58 -4.65 -8.03
CA VAL A 44 1.28 -4.30 -8.62
C VAL A 44 1.22 -2.81 -9.02
N GLU A 45 1.94 -1.94 -8.30
CA GLU A 45 2.10 -0.52 -8.60
C GLU A 45 2.69 -0.26 -10.00
N VAL A 46 3.62 -1.10 -10.47
CA VAL A 46 4.23 -0.97 -11.80
C VAL A 46 3.17 -1.17 -12.88
N ILE A 47 2.34 -2.19 -12.71
CA ILE A 47 1.24 -2.49 -13.64
C ILE A 47 0.16 -1.42 -13.55
N ALA A 48 -0.14 -0.91 -12.36
CA ALA A 48 -1.10 0.17 -12.18
C ALA A 48 -0.65 1.44 -12.92
N ALA A 49 0.61 1.86 -12.74
CA ALA A 49 1.18 3.01 -13.42
C ALA A 49 1.08 2.89 -14.94
N GLU A 50 1.36 1.70 -15.49
CA GLU A 50 1.28 1.45 -16.93
C GLU A 50 -0.16 1.42 -17.46
N LYS A 51 -1.08 0.74 -16.76
CA LYS A 51 -2.42 0.42 -17.30
C LYS A 51 -3.48 1.45 -16.98
N ILE A 52 -3.36 2.14 -15.85
CA ILE A 52 -4.43 3.01 -15.33
C ILE A 52 -3.92 4.40 -14.96
N GLY A 53 -2.63 4.68 -15.20
CA GLY A 53 -2.00 5.96 -14.94
C GLY A 53 -1.56 6.13 -13.49
N ARG A 54 -1.14 7.36 -13.17
CA ARG A 54 -0.46 7.68 -11.91
C ARG A 54 -1.39 8.00 -10.75
N GLU A 55 -2.66 8.32 -10.99
CA GLU A 55 -3.58 8.79 -9.94
C GLU A 55 -3.65 7.82 -8.75
N THR A 56 -3.89 6.54 -9.00
CA THR A 56 -3.93 5.52 -7.94
C THR A 56 -2.59 5.32 -7.25
N VAL A 57 -1.50 5.40 -8.00
CA VAL A 57 -0.14 5.25 -7.46
C VAL A 57 0.20 6.40 -6.52
N ASP A 58 -0.08 7.63 -6.95
CA ASP A 58 0.16 8.84 -6.17
C ASP A 58 -0.79 8.89 -4.96
N TYR A 59 -2.05 8.45 -5.09
CA TYR A 59 -2.99 8.29 -3.98
C TYR A 59 -2.45 7.37 -2.88
N VAL A 60 -2.03 6.15 -3.24
CA VAL A 60 -1.52 5.17 -2.27
C VAL A 60 -0.23 5.67 -1.61
N ARG A 61 0.70 6.25 -2.39
CA ARG A 61 1.94 6.83 -1.84
C ARG A 61 1.67 7.97 -0.87
N ASN A 62 0.73 8.85 -1.19
CA ASN A 62 0.37 9.97 -0.32
C ASN A 62 -0.22 9.48 1.00
N ILE A 63 -1.15 8.52 0.97
CA ILE A 63 -1.72 7.96 2.20
C ILE A 63 -0.64 7.25 3.03
N ASN A 64 0.18 6.41 2.40
CA ASN A 64 1.24 5.70 3.11
C ASN A 64 2.23 6.66 3.80
N LYS A 65 2.61 7.76 3.11
CA LYS A 65 3.46 8.82 3.70
C LYS A 65 2.86 9.37 4.98
N TYR A 66 1.58 9.76 4.97
CA TYR A 66 0.93 10.30 6.17
C TYR A 66 0.74 9.24 7.25
N TYR A 67 0.35 8.02 6.88
CA TYR A 67 0.21 6.90 7.81
C TYR A 67 1.51 6.65 8.58
N LEU A 68 2.63 6.55 7.87
CA LEU A 68 3.94 6.35 8.48
C LEU A 68 4.35 7.53 9.37
N ALA A 69 4.13 8.77 8.93
CA ALA A 69 4.45 9.96 9.72
C ALA A 69 3.67 9.99 11.05
N TYR A 70 2.36 9.74 11.01
CA TYR A 70 1.54 9.70 12.23
C TYR A 70 1.87 8.51 13.12
N LYS A 71 2.11 7.33 12.54
CA LYS A 71 2.54 6.16 13.30
C LYS A 71 3.83 6.45 14.08
N MET A 72 4.85 6.97 13.40
CA MET A 72 6.12 7.35 14.03
C MET A 72 5.94 8.43 15.11
N TYR A 73 5.08 9.42 14.88
CA TYR A 73 4.78 10.46 15.87
C TYR A 73 4.17 9.87 17.15
N PHE A 74 3.16 9.00 17.03
CA PHE A 74 2.51 8.39 18.19
C PHE A 74 3.40 7.37 18.90
N ASP A 75 4.22 6.62 18.15
CA ASP A 75 5.21 5.70 18.73
C ASP A 75 6.25 6.50 19.57
N ALA A 76 6.71 7.65 19.07
CA ALA A 76 7.64 8.53 19.79
C ALA A 76 7.02 9.14 21.06
N LEU A 77 5.75 9.55 21.01
CA LEU A 77 5.03 10.03 22.20
C LEU A 77 4.90 8.94 23.27
N GLN A 78 4.57 7.71 22.87
CA GLN A 78 4.46 6.58 23.81
C GLN A 78 5.80 6.25 24.46
N ALA A 79 6.88 6.23 23.68
CA ALA A 79 8.23 6.01 24.21
C ALA A 79 8.64 7.11 25.21
N THR A 80 8.30 8.36 24.92
CA THR A 80 8.59 9.49 25.82
C THR A 80 7.84 9.36 27.14
N SER A 81 6.54 9.05 27.10
CA SER A 81 5.71 8.84 28.31
C SER A 81 6.17 7.65 29.16
N ALA A 82 6.73 6.60 28.55
CA ALA A 82 7.24 5.42 29.24
C ALA A 82 8.59 5.64 29.94
N THR A 83 9.35 6.68 29.57
CA THR A 83 10.70 6.96 30.12
C THR A 83 10.64 7.96 31.29
N VAL A 84 9.50 8.62 31.52
CA VAL A 84 9.30 9.64 32.55
C VAL A 84 8.73 9.05 33.87
N HIS A 85 8.49 7.74 33.91
CA HIS A 85 8.10 6.97 35.09
C HIS A 85 9.20 5.99 35.51
#